data_AF-A0A9W7UNN8-F1
#
_entry.id   AF-A0A9W7UNN8-F1
#
_cell.length_a   1.000
_cell.length_b   1.000
_cell.length_c   1.000
_cell.angle_alpha   90.00
_cell.angle_beta   90.00
_cell.angle_gamma   90.00
#
_symmetry.space_group_name_H-M   'P 1'
#
loop_
_entity.id
_entity.type
_entity.pdbx_description
1 polymer ?
#
loop_
_entity_poly.entity_id
_entity_poly.type
_entity_poly.pdbx_seq_one_letter_code
_entity_poly.pdbx_strand_id
1 'polypeptide(L)'
;MNYLKVNLTVSLDENKISEKKFSNLATRVFDVFSNLSNYMSSEQRMGFVIHSRTIEINISRVENGSCYKKLQKALKLIEKYLENDDLQKLGSVYCSHNDKEILVFSFKNIIYLSDIVEGENKNTVQHIMNLKGQEVMFNIDEGIDENLMESTVVVAHLSLNN
;
A
#
# COMPACT_ATOMS: atom_id res chain seq x y z
N MET A 1 -0.67 16.26 16.98
CA MET A 1 -1.85 15.67 16.31
C MET A 1 -1.32 14.75 15.22
N ASN A 2 -1.62 13.47 15.32
CA ASN A 2 -1.05 12.47 14.43
C ASN A 2 -1.76 12.47 13.07
N TYR A 3 -1.02 12.15 12.02
CA TYR A 3 -1.54 12.09 10.66
C TYR A 3 -0.98 10.89 9.91
N LEU A 4 -1.75 10.44 8.93
CA LEU A 4 -1.40 9.42 7.97
C LEU A 4 -1.31 10.06 6.60
N LYS A 5 -0.15 9.92 5.94
CA LYS A 5 0.09 10.37 4.56
C LYS A 5 0.10 9.15 3.65
N VAL A 6 -0.78 9.13 2.65
CA VAL A 6 -0.84 8.08 1.63
C VAL A 6 -0.31 8.66 0.34
N ASN A 7 0.63 7.97 -0.30
CA ASN A 7 1.07 8.23 -1.67
C ASN A 7 1.02 6.92 -2.45
N LEU A 8 0.05 6.78 -3.35
CA LEU A 8 -0.15 5.58 -4.17
C LEU A 8 -0.38 5.96 -5.62
N THR A 9 0.24 5.22 -6.53
CA THR A 9 -0.06 5.22 -7.96
C THR A 9 -0.19 3.78 -8.40
N VAL A 10 -1.38 3.40 -8.85
CA VAL A 10 -1.70 2.00 -9.19
C VAL A 10 -2.30 1.92 -10.58
N SER A 11 -1.64 1.19 -11.47
CA SER A 11 -2.19 0.81 -12.78
C SER A 11 -2.88 -0.55 -12.69
N LEU A 12 -4.03 -0.67 -13.35
CA LEU A 12 -4.85 -1.87 -13.35
C LEU A 12 -4.90 -2.47 -14.76
N ASP A 13 -5.03 -3.80 -14.81
CA ASP A 13 -5.04 -4.56 -16.06
C ASP A 13 -6.29 -4.22 -16.86
N GLU A 14 -6.10 -3.58 -18.01
CA GLU A 14 -7.19 -3.19 -18.91
C GLU A 14 -7.99 -4.38 -19.45
N ASN A 15 -7.40 -5.58 -19.46
CA ASN A 15 -8.08 -6.82 -19.83
C ASN A 15 -8.95 -7.37 -18.68
N LYS A 16 -8.62 -7.04 -17.42
CA LYS A 16 -9.41 -7.44 -16.25
C LYS A 16 -10.53 -6.43 -15.93
N ILE A 17 -10.40 -5.17 -16.33
CA ILE A 17 -11.38 -4.12 -15.99
C ILE A 17 -11.70 -3.18 -17.17
N SER A 18 -12.98 -3.16 -17.55
CA SER A 18 -13.48 -2.19 -18.54
C SER A 18 -13.55 -0.78 -17.98
N GLU A 19 -13.53 0.24 -18.85
CA GLU A 19 -13.56 1.67 -18.44
C GLU A 19 -14.71 2.00 -17.50
N LYS A 20 -15.92 1.53 -17.79
CA LYS A 20 -17.09 1.76 -16.94
C LYS A 20 -16.90 1.14 -15.54
N LYS A 21 -16.34 -0.08 -15.47
CA LYS A 21 -16.06 -0.73 -14.18
C LYS A 21 -14.91 -0.03 -13.46
N PHE A 22 -13.91 0.45 -14.20
CA PHE A 22 -12.77 1.19 -13.67
C PHE A 22 -13.21 2.49 -13.01
N SER A 23 -14.00 3.33 -13.69
CA SER A 23 -14.50 4.58 -13.10
C SER A 23 -15.30 4.32 -11.82
N ASN A 24 -16.14 3.28 -11.81
CA ASN A 24 -16.88 2.88 -10.61
C ASN A 24 -15.96 2.40 -9.47
N LEU A 25 -14.90 1.67 -9.80
CA LEU A 25 -13.90 1.23 -8.83
C LEU A 25 -13.16 2.43 -8.23
N ALA A 26 -12.67 3.35 -9.07
CA ALA A 26 -11.95 4.55 -8.65
C ALA A 26 -12.80 5.41 -7.72
N THR A 27 -14.07 5.65 -8.05
CA THR A 27 -15.01 6.34 -7.16
C THR A 27 -15.16 5.65 -5.81
N ARG A 28 -15.34 4.32 -5.80
CA ARG A 28 -15.45 3.55 -4.54
C ARG A 28 -14.17 3.60 -3.70
N VAL A 29 -13.00 3.63 -4.34
CA VAL A 29 -11.72 3.81 -3.65
C VAL A 29 -11.67 5.20 -3.02
N PHE A 30 -12.04 6.25 -3.76
CA PHE A 30 -12.07 7.62 -3.25
C PHE A 30 -13.07 7.81 -2.12
N ASP A 31 -14.23 7.17 -2.18
CA ASP A 31 -15.25 7.21 -1.12
C ASP A 31 -14.73 6.62 0.21
N VAL A 32 -13.82 5.65 0.14
CA VAL A 32 -13.17 5.10 1.34
C VAL A 32 -12.28 6.15 2.02
N PHE A 33 -11.62 7.02 1.23
CA PHE A 33 -10.71 8.06 1.73
C PHE A 33 -11.37 9.43 2.00
N SER A 34 -12.49 9.75 1.34
CA SER A 34 -13.21 11.02 1.50
C SER A 34 -13.87 11.16 2.87
N ASN A 35 -14.22 10.03 3.50
CA ASN A 35 -14.80 9.96 4.84
C ASN A 35 -13.76 10.09 5.99
N LEU A 36 -12.60 10.71 5.75
CA LEU A 36 -11.54 10.89 6.74
C LEU A 36 -11.41 12.38 7.08
N SER A 37 -11.29 12.69 8.37
CA SER A 37 -11.04 14.06 8.83
C SER A 37 -9.71 14.58 8.26
N ASN A 38 -9.75 15.75 7.65
CA ASN A 38 -8.58 16.39 7.05
C ASN A 38 -7.64 16.90 8.15
N TYR A 39 -6.34 16.65 8.00
CA TYR A 39 -5.34 17.36 8.79
C TYR A 39 -5.26 18.80 8.27
N MET A 40 -5.14 19.77 9.19
CA MET A 40 -5.14 21.20 8.86
C MET A 40 -4.17 21.50 7.70
N SER A 41 -4.66 22.16 6.65
CA SER A 41 -3.95 22.52 5.41
C SER A 41 -3.40 21.35 4.55
N SER A 42 -4.05 20.18 4.53
CA SER A 42 -3.61 19.08 3.67
C SER A 42 -3.97 19.30 2.19
N GLU A 43 -2.96 19.28 1.32
CA GLU A 43 -3.19 19.02 -0.12
C GLU A 43 -3.81 17.63 -0.26
N GLN A 44 -4.97 17.56 -0.91
CA GLN A 44 -5.60 16.31 -1.31
C GLN A 44 -5.59 16.26 -2.83
N ARG A 45 -4.87 15.29 -3.38
CA ARG A 45 -4.90 14.99 -4.81
C ARG A 45 -5.29 13.53 -4.96
N MET A 46 -6.53 13.31 -5.41
CA MET A 46 -7.00 12.00 -5.83
C MET A 46 -7.45 12.15 -7.27
N GLY A 47 -6.95 11.29 -8.15
CA GLY A 47 -7.19 11.37 -9.57
C GLY A 47 -7.16 9.98 -10.19
N PHE A 48 -7.81 9.83 -11.33
CA PHE A 48 -7.68 8.62 -12.11
C PHE A 48 -7.62 8.95 -13.60
N VAL A 49 -6.89 8.14 -14.34
CA VAL A 49 -6.80 8.22 -15.80
C VAL A 49 -7.54 7.01 -16.36
N ILE A 50 -8.68 7.27 -17.00
CA ILE A 50 -9.52 6.20 -17.57
C ILE A 50 -8.73 5.39 -18.59
N HIS A 51 -8.01 6.07 -19.49
CA HIS A 51 -7.28 5.42 -20.58
C HIS A 51 -6.25 4.39 -20.07
N SER A 52 -5.40 4.75 -19.11
CA SER A 52 -4.38 3.85 -18.55
C SER A 52 -4.84 3.04 -17.32
N ARG A 53 -6.11 3.17 -16.93
CA ARG A 53 -6.70 2.54 -15.73
C ARG A 53 -5.86 2.79 -14.47
N THR A 54 -5.31 3.99 -14.36
CA THR A 54 -4.43 4.39 -13.26
C THR A 54 -5.20 5.14 -12.19
N ILE A 55 -5.04 4.74 -10.92
CA ILE A 55 -5.57 5.43 -9.75
C ILE A 55 -4.40 6.09 -9.00
N GLU A 56 -4.51 7.38 -8.74
CA GLU A 56 -3.55 8.16 -7.97
C GLU A 56 -4.18 8.67 -6.68
N ILE A 57 -3.48 8.48 -5.56
CA ILE A 57 -3.91 8.90 -4.22
C ILE A 57 -2.73 9.54 -3.52
N ASN A 58 -2.77 10.86 -3.36
CA ASN A 58 -1.83 11.62 -2.55
C ASN A 58 -2.62 12.47 -1.55
N ILE A 59 -2.71 11.98 -0.31
CA ILE A 59 -3.52 12.59 0.74
C ILE A 59 -2.77 12.61 2.06
N SER A 60 -3.06 13.62 2.89
CA SER A 60 -2.72 13.63 4.31
C SER A 60 -4.00 13.76 5.15
N ARG A 61 -4.14 12.91 6.17
CA ARG A 61 -5.36 12.78 6.99
C ARG A 61 -5.03 12.64 8.44
N VAL A 62 -5.93 13.10 9.30
CA VAL A 62 -5.80 12.87 10.75
C VAL A 62 -5.81 11.37 10.99
N GLU A 63 -4.80 10.90 11.72
CA GLU A 63 -4.70 9.50 12.04
C GLU A 63 -5.65 9.15 13.17
N ASN A 64 -6.59 8.26 12.88
CA ASN A 64 -7.35 7.53 13.86
C ASN A 64 -7.30 6.04 13.47
N GLY A 65 -7.55 5.12 14.41
CA GLY A 65 -7.43 3.68 14.16
C GLY A 65 -8.29 3.14 12.99
N SER A 66 -9.21 3.94 12.43
CA SER A 66 -9.97 3.59 11.23
C SER A 66 -9.22 3.83 9.91
N CYS A 67 -8.22 4.70 9.89
CA CYS A 67 -7.53 5.13 8.69
C CYS A 67 -6.77 3.97 8.02
N TYR A 68 -6.00 3.21 8.81
CA TYR A 68 -5.28 2.03 8.32
C TYR A 68 -6.23 0.92 7.83
N LYS A 69 -7.36 0.69 8.52
CA LYS A 69 -8.41 -0.25 8.06
C LYS A 69 -9.03 0.19 6.73
N LYS A 70 -9.23 1.50 6.54
CA LYS A 70 -9.74 2.08 5.29
C LYS A 70 -8.71 1.93 4.16
N LEU A 71 -7.43 2.16 4.42
CA LEU A 71 -6.35 1.87 3.47
C LEU A 71 -6.38 0.42 3.01
N GLN A 72 -6.38 -0.54 3.94
CA GLN A 72 -6.47 -1.96 3.62
C GLN A 72 -7.73 -2.29 2.80
N LYS A 73 -8.88 -1.67 3.13
CA LYS A 73 -10.12 -1.84 2.36
C LYS A 73 -9.98 -1.32 0.93
N ALA A 74 -9.36 -0.15 0.73
CA ALA A 74 -9.10 0.40 -0.59
C ALA A 74 -8.15 -0.48 -1.41
N LEU A 75 -7.05 -0.93 -0.82
CA LEU A 75 -6.10 -1.84 -1.46
C LEU A 75 -6.75 -3.17 -1.84
N LYS A 76 -7.63 -3.74 -1.00
CA LYS A 76 -8.41 -4.96 -1.33
C LYS A 76 -9.37 -4.79 -2.50
N LEU A 77 -9.91 -3.59 -2.71
CA LEU A 77 -10.75 -3.32 -3.88
C LEU A 77 -9.90 -3.32 -5.16
N ILE A 78 -8.66 -2.87 -5.05
CA ILE A 78 -7.71 -2.71 -6.15
C ILE A 78 -7.03 -4.04 -6.52
N GLU A 79 -6.61 -4.84 -5.54
CA GLU A 79 -5.80 -6.06 -5.70
C GLU A 79 -6.31 -7.00 -6.81
N LYS A 80 -7.63 -7.16 -6.93
CA LYS A 80 -8.27 -8.06 -7.92
C LYS A 80 -8.04 -7.68 -9.38
N TYR A 81 -7.64 -6.44 -9.63
CA TYR A 81 -7.48 -5.88 -10.98
C TYR A 81 -6.03 -5.50 -11.27
N LEU A 82 -5.09 -5.84 -10.39
CA LEU A 82 -3.68 -5.56 -10.63
C LEU A 82 -3.22 -6.26 -11.91
N GLU A 83 -2.43 -5.53 -12.67
CA GLU A 83 -1.60 -6.03 -13.74
C GLU A 83 -0.21 -6.17 -13.17
N ASN A 84 0.13 -7.30 -12.54
CA ASN A 84 1.55 -7.61 -12.42
C ASN A 84 1.86 -9.03 -12.03
N ASP A 85 2.62 -9.66 -12.91
CA ASP A 85 3.38 -10.86 -12.61
C ASP A 85 4.74 -10.52 -11.98
N ASP A 86 5.24 -9.31 -12.21
CA ASP A 86 6.51 -8.80 -11.70
C ASP A 86 6.32 -7.95 -10.45
N LEU A 87 7.43 -7.69 -9.76
CA LEU A 87 7.43 -6.87 -8.56
C LEU A 87 7.31 -5.40 -8.95
N GLN A 88 6.40 -4.68 -8.30
CA GLN A 88 6.22 -3.26 -8.51
C GLN A 88 5.95 -2.54 -7.19
N LYS A 89 6.63 -1.42 -6.95
CA LYS A 89 6.27 -0.49 -5.89
C LYS A 89 5.06 0.34 -6.30
N LEU A 90 3.99 0.24 -5.53
CA LEU A 90 2.74 1.00 -5.71
C LEU A 90 2.79 2.36 -5.00
N GLY A 91 3.66 2.50 -4.00
CA GLY A 91 3.87 3.74 -3.26
C GLY A 91 4.20 3.50 -1.79
N SER A 92 3.82 4.45 -0.93
CA SER A 92 4.06 4.35 0.51
C SER A 92 2.98 5.02 1.36
N VAL A 93 2.91 4.59 2.61
CA VAL A 93 2.06 5.16 3.65
C VAL A 93 2.95 5.53 4.82
N TYR A 94 2.87 6.78 5.26
CA TYR A 94 3.59 7.29 6.41
C TYR A 94 2.63 7.55 7.58
N CYS A 95 2.94 7.00 8.75
CA CYS A 95 2.23 7.16 10.00
C CYS A 95 3.04 8.03 10.96
N SER A 96 2.55 9.23 11.27
CA SER A 96 3.31 10.19 12.07
C SER A 96 3.34 9.85 13.56
N HIS A 97 2.46 8.99 14.07
CA HIS A 97 2.41 8.68 15.50
C HIS A 97 3.64 7.89 15.98
N ASN A 98 4.27 7.13 15.09
CA ASN A 98 5.41 6.25 15.34
C ASN A 98 6.55 6.48 14.34
N ASP A 99 6.49 7.59 13.59
CA ASP A 99 7.48 7.93 12.56
C ASP A 99 7.77 6.74 11.62
N LYS A 100 6.70 6.07 11.17
CA LYS A 100 6.79 4.80 10.46
C LYS A 100 6.37 4.94 9.02
N GLU A 101 7.25 4.52 8.12
CA GLU A 101 6.93 4.33 6.71
C GLU A 101 6.59 2.86 6.42
N ILE A 102 5.53 2.66 5.65
CA ILE A 102 5.06 1.38 5.13
C ILE A 102 5.09 1.48 3.62
N LEU A 103 5.97 0.70 2.98
CA LEU A 103 6.02 0.59 1.54
C LEU A 103 4.92 -0.37 1.06
N VAL A 104 4.30 -0.04 -0.07
CA VAL A 104 3.25 -0.84 -0.68
C VAL A 104 3.79 -1.41 -1.98
N PHE A 105 3.83 -2.74 -2.07
CA PHE A 105 4.29 -3.47 -3.24
C PHE A 105 3.18 -4.34 -3.81
N SER A 106 3.23 -4.63 -5.11
CA SER A 106 2.48 -5.71 -5.73
C SER A 106 3.44 -6.72 -6.34
N PHE A 107 3.15 -8.01 -6.15
CA PHE A 107 3.85 -9.10 -6.81
C PHE A 107 2.90 -10.27 -7.05
N LYS A 108 2.90 -10.84 -8.27
CA LYS A 108 1.99 -11.93 -8.67
C LYS A 108 0.51 -11.65 -8.31
N ASN A 109 0.05 -10.44 -8.61
CA ASN A 109 -1.30 -9.93 -8.32
C ASN A 109 -1.70 -9.88 -6.83
N ILE A 110 -0.74 -9.94 -5.91
CA ILE A 110 -0.97 -9.81 -4.46
C ILE A 110 -0.32 -8.51 -3.97
N ILE A 111 -1.02 -7.78 -3.10
CA ILE A 111 -0.47 -6.58 -2.45
C ILE A 111 0.21 -6.96 -1.13
N TYR A 112 1.41 -6.43 -0.96
CA TYR A 112 2.24 -6.55 0.23
C TYR A 112 2.46 -5.17 0.86
N LEU A 113 2.40 -5.14 2.18
CA LEU A 113 2.78 -4.00 3.01
C LEU A 113 4.08 -4.37 3.69
N SER A 114 5.11 -3.56 3.49
CA SER A 114 6.46 -3.79 4.00
C SER A 114 6.85 -2.63 4.91
N ASP A 115 7.24 -2.92 6.13
CA ASP A 115 7.73 -1.92 7.07
C ASP A 115 8.91 -2.44 7.88
N ILE A 116 9.55 -1.53 8.60
CA ILE A 116 10.66 -1.83 9.49
C ILE A 116 10.17 -1.76 10.93
N VAL A 117 10.47 -2.80 11.70
CA VAL A 117 10.13 -2.88 13.12
C VAL A 117 11.33 -3.38 13.93
N GLU A 118 11.27 -3.18 15.24
CA GLU A 118 12.24 -3.76 16.18
C GLU A 118 11.83 -5.21 16.48
N GLY A 119 12.74 -6.15 16.24
CA GLY A 119 12.57 -7.57 16.56
C GLY A 119 12.83 -7.88 18.03
N GLU A 120 12.58 -9.13 18.44
CA GLU A 120 12.69 -9.57 19.84
C GLU A 120 14.07 -9.33 20.46
N ASN A 121 15.13 -9.37 19.65
CA ASN A 121 16.52 -9.17 20.08
C ASN A 121 17.00 -7.72 19.90
N LYS A 122 16.08 -6.75 19.76
CA LYS A 122 16.37 -5.36 19.41
C LYS A 122 17.08 -5.18 18.07
N ASN A 123 17.00 -6.19 17.21
CA ASN A 123 17.52 -6.14 15.86
C ASN A 123 16.48 -5.50 14.94
N THR A 124 16.96 -4.87 13.86
CA THR A 124 16.08 -4.33 12.82
C THR A 124 15.54 -5.48 11.98
N VAL A 125 14.22 -5.57 11.86
CA VAL A 125 13.56 -6.58 11.03
C VAL A 125 12.64 -5.93 10.01
N GLN A 126 12.65 -6.45 8.80
CA GLN A 126 11.62 -6.16 7.81
C GLN A 126 10.42 -7.03 8.12
N HIS A 127 9.29 -6.40 8.35
CA HIS A 127 8.02 -7.09 8.50
C HIS A 127 7.22 -6.89 7.20
N ILE A 128 6.80 -8.00 6.60
CA ILE A 128 6.03 -8.01 5.36
C ILE A 128 4.73 -8.76 5.60
N MET A 129 3.61 -8.10 5.30
CA MET A 129 2.27 -8.68 5.41
C MET A 129 1.49 -8.54 4.11
N ASN A 130 0.69 -9.54 3.76
CA ASN A 130 -0.27 -9.44 2.67
C ASN A 130 -1.64 -8.93 3.16
N LEU A 131 -2.54 -8.60 2.23
CA LEU A 131 -3.88 -8.12 2.59
C LEU A 131 -4.80 -9.19 3.22
N LYS A 132 -4.41 -10.48 3.18
CA LYS A 132 -5.09 -11.57 3.89
C LYS A 132 -4.68 -11.65 5.37
N GLY A 133 -3.67 -10.89 5.80
CA GLY A 133 -3.14 -10.89 7.16
C GLY A 133 -2.11 -11.98 7.42
N GLN A 134 -1.55 -12.60 6.37
CA GLN A 134 -0.40 -13.48 6.51
C GLN A 134 0.86 -12.63 6.50
N GLU A 135 1.81 -12.94 7.38
CA GLU A 135 3.01 -12.13 7.61
C GLU A 135 4.26 -12.98 7.74
N VAL A 136 5.40 -12.38 7.40
CA VAL A 136 6.74 -12.91 7.59
C VAL A 136 7.68 -11.79 8.03
N MET A 137 8.74 -12.16 8.75
CA MET A 137 9.77 -11.24 9.20
C MET A 137 11.14 -11.70 8.71
N PHE A 138 11.95 -10.74 8.26
CA PHE A 138 13.33 -10.96 7.83
C PHE A 138 14.26 -10.08 8.65
N ASN A 139 15.33 -10.66 9.17
CA ASN A 139 16.39 -9.88 9.80
C ASN A 139 17.12 -9.06 8.73
N ILE A 140 17.40 -7.79 9.01
CA ILE A 140 18.21 -6.93 8.15
C ILE A 140 19.47 -6.54 8.92
N ASP A 141 20.64 -6.89 8.39
CA ASP A 141 21.92 -6.34 8.85
C ASP A 141 22.12 -4.94 8.23
N GLU A 142 22.77 -4.04 8.97
CA GLU A 142 22.80 -2.58 8.74
C GLU A 142 22.87 -2.12 7.28
N GLY A 143 21.91 -1.27 6.87
CA GLY A 143 21.81 -0.67 5.55
C GLY A 143 20.53 -1.06 4.84
N ILE A 144 19.45 -0.31 5.08
CA ILE A 144 18.19 -0.50 4.37
C ILE A 144 18.27 0.28 3.06
N ASP A 145 18.54 -0.42 1.96
CA ASP A 145 18.26 0.11 0.63
C ASP A 145 16.92 -0.45 0.12
N GLU A 146 16.33 0.27 -0.83
CA GLU A 146 15.03 -0.08 -1.41
C GLU A 146 15.08 -1.42 -2.16
N ASN A 147 16.23 -1.78 -2.74
CA ASN A 147 16.43 -3.03 -3.48
C ASN A 147 16.38 -4.26 -2.56
N LEU A 148 16.89 -4.14 -1.34
CA LEU A 148 16.80 -5.17 -0.31
C LEU A 148 15.34 -5.39 0.08
N MET A 149 14.57 -4.32 0.25
CA MET A 149 13.15 -4.41 0.58
C MET A 149 12.33 -5.04 -0.54
N GLU A 150 12.68 -4.78 -1.80
CA GLU A 150 12.07 -5.41 -2.97
C GLU A 150 12.34 -6.92 -3.01
N SER A 151 13.59 -7.32 -2.79
CA SER A 151 14.01 -8.72 -2.82
C SER A 151 13.29 -9.57 -1.77
N THR A 152 13.13 -9.03 -0.56
CA THR A 152 12.42 -9.72 0.54
C THR A 152 10.91 -9.84 0.30
N VAL A 153 10.28 -8.96 -0.48
CA VAL A 153 8.88 -9.13 -0.90
C VAL A 153 8.70 -10.35 -1.81
N VAL A 154 9.65 -10.60 -2.71
CA VAL A 154 9.64 -11.81 -3.56
C VAL A 154 9.79 -13.05 -2.69
N VAL A 155 10.72 -13.05 -1.73
CA VAL A 155 10.90 -14.16 -0.78
C VAL A 155 9.66 -14.36 0.08
N ALA A 156 9.05 -13.27 0.57
CA ALA A 156 7.80 -13.33 1.34
C ALA A 156 6.67 -14.00 0.55
N HIS A 157 6.54 -13.70 -0.75
CA HIS A 157 5.54 -14.33 -1.59
C HIS A 157 5.73 -15.84 -1.67
N LEU A 158 6.97 -16.31 -1.87
CA LEU A 158 7.29 -17.73 -1.92
C LEU A 158 7.01 -18.42 -0.58
N SER A 159 7.34 -17.77 0.55
CA SER A 159 7.09 -18.32 1.88
C SER A 159 5.60 -18.40 2.24
N LEU A 160 4.80 -17.42 1.80
CA LEU A 160 3.39 -17.29 2.21
C LEU A 160 2.39 -18.02 1.31
N ASN A 161 2.77 -18.34 0.06
CA ASN A 161 1.88 -18.95 -0.94
C ASN A 161 2.35 -20.33 -1.43
N ASN A 162 3.29 -20.97 -0.72
CA ASN A 162 3.61 -22.40 -0.89
C ASN A 162 2.57 -23.30 -0.23
#